data_AF-A0ABD5E7A7-F1
#
_entry.id   AF-A0ABD5E7A7-F1
#
_cell.length_a   1.000
_cell.length_b   1.000
_cell.length_c   1.000
_cell.angle_alpha   90.00
_cell.angle_beta   90.00
_cell.angle_gamma   90.00
#
_symmetry.space_group_name_H-M   'P 1'
#
loop_
_entity.id
_entity.type
_entity.pdbx_description
1 polymer ?
#
loop_
_entity_poly.entity_id
_entity_poly.type
_entity_poly.pdbx_seq_one_letter_code
_entity_poly.pdbx_strand_id
1 'polypeptide(L)' 'MQPKDTYCVFCRSTERHVPLTENQQRWVREKKGATLYVGDLIMCAGGTCRKVRSSGNTRRFHPEFLRIPEGVD' A
#
# COMPACT_ATOMS: atom_id res chain seq x y z
N MET A 1 8.69 9.65 0.39
CA MET A 1 8.98 8.76 1.53
C MET A 1 10.03 7.75 1.12
N GLN A 2 11.05 7.50 1.94
CA GLN A 2 12.03 6.45 1.64
C GLN A 2 11.40 5.06 1.89
N PRO A 3 11.67 4.05 1.05
CA PRO A 3 11.24 2.69 1.29
C PRO A 3 11.88 2.19 2.59
N LYS A 4 11.08 1.58 3.46
CA LYS A 4 11.56 0.96 4.71
C LYS A 4 11.29 -0.54 4.65
N ASP A 5 12.29 -1.33 5.04
CA ASP A 5 12.09 -2.73 5.39
C ASP A 5 11.19 -2.77 6.61
N THR A 6 9.93 -3.18 6.42
CA THR A 6 8.93 -3.20 7.50
C THR A 6 8.26 -4.55 7.45
N TYR A 7 8.05 -5.18 8.60
CA TYR A 7 7.33 -6.45 8.67
C TYR A 7 5.89 -6.30 8.11
N CYS A 8 5.56 -7.13 7.13
CA CYS A 8 4.21 -7.27 6.62
C CYS A 8 3.50 -8.39 7.38
N VAL A 9 2.49 -8.04 8.16
CA VAL A 9 1.70 -9.00 8.95
C VAL A 9 0.93 -10.00 8.08
N PHE A 10 0.72 -9.67 6.79
CA PHE A 10 -0.09 -10.48 5.87
C PHE A 10 0.72 -11.61 5.22
N CYS A 11 1.85 -11.30 4.58
CA CYS A 11 2.75 -12.32 4.04
C CYS A 11 3.77 -12.83 5.06
N ARG A 12 3.74 -12.30 6.30
CA ARG A 12 4.68 -12.62 7.38
C ARG A 12 6.15 -12.48 6.97
N SER A 13 6.44 -11.51 6.11
CA SER A 13 7.78 -11.27 5.59
C SER A 13 8.28 -9.87 5.94
N THR A 14 9.58 -9.74 6.13
CA THR A 14 10.30 -8.48 6.39
C THR A 14 10.69 -7.77 5.10
N GLU A 15 9.83 -7.86 4.08
CA GLU A 15 10.08 -7.29 2.76
C GLU A 15 9.96 -5.77 2.76
N ARG A 16 10.61 -5.16 1.77
CA ARG A 16 10.52 -3.71 1.54
C ARG A 16 9.07 -3.32 1.29
N HIS A 17 8.68 -2.24 1.94
CA HIS A 17 7.47 -1.54 1.57
C HIS A 17 7.85 -0.32 0.73
N VAL A 18 7.35 -0.30 -0.49
CA VAL A 18 7.64 0.73 -1.48
C VAL A 18 6.48 1.71 -1.58
N PRO A 19 6.73 2.99 -1.85
CA PRO A 19 5.66 3.94 -2.17
C PRO A 19 4.83 3.44 -3.37
N LEU A 20 3.53 3.76 -3.36
CA LEU A 20 2.67 3.50 -4.53
C LEU A 20 3.10 4.35 -5.73
N THR A 21 3.10 3.77 -6.93
CA THR A 21 3.23 4.51 -8.19
C THR A 21 1.98 5.36 -8.48
N GLU A 22 2.05 6.28 -9.44
CA GLU A 22 0.90 7.12 -9.80
C GLU A 22 -0.34 6.32 -10.22
N ASN A 23 -0.15 5.24 -10.98
CA ASN A 23 -1.22 4.36 -11.42
C ASN A 23 -1.84 3.60 -10.25
N GLN A 24 -0.99 3.10 -9.35
CA GLN A 24 -1.44 2.44 -8.13
C GLN A 24 -2.22 3.40 -7.22
N GLN A 25 -1.72 4.63 -7.05
CA GLN A 25 -2.41 5.68 -6.31
C GLN A 25 -3.77 6.02 -6.92
N ARG A 26 -3.85 6.12 -8.25
CA ARG A 26 -5.10 6.33 -8.99
C ARG A 26 -6.09 5.19 -8.73
N TRP A 27 -5.65 3.94 -8.91
CA TRP A 27 -6.49 2.77 -8.66
C TRP A 27 -7.04 2.74 -7.22
N VAL A 28 -6.19 3.07 -6.24
CA VAL A 28 -6.61 3.14 -4.84
C VAL A 28 -7.67 4.23 -4.62
N ARG A 29 -7.51 5.41 -5.24
CA ARG A 29 -8.51 6.50 -5.19
C ARG A 29 -9.83 6.09 -5.85
N GLU A 30 -9.79 5.39 -6.97
CA GLU A 30 -11.00 4.89 -7.64
C GLU A 30 -11.75 3.86 -6.78
N LYS A 31 -11.02 2.97 -6.07
CA LYS A 31 -11.63 1.91 -5.26
C LYS A 31 -12.09 2.35 -3.87
N LYS A 32 -11.39 3.29 -3.24
CA LYS A 32 -11.66 3.72 -1.85
C LYS A 32 -12.26 5.11 -1.74
N GLY A 33 -12.27 5.88 -2.82
CA GLY A 33 -12.80 7.24 -2.88
C GLY A 33 -11.71 8.27 -3.15
N ALA A 34 -12.04 9.26 -3.98
CA ALA A 34 -11.10 10.29 -4.44
C ALA A 34 -10.56 11.20 -3.31
N THR A 35 -11.25 11.26 -2.18
CA THR A 35 -10.86 12.03 -0.99
C THR A 35 -9.80 11.33 -0.14
N LEU A 36 -9.45 10.07 -0.46
CA LEU A 36 -8.43 9.34 0.27
C LEU A 36 -7.04 9.90 -0.03
N TYR A 37 -6.32 10.28 1.03
CA TYR A 37 -4.93 10.66 0.92
C TYR A 37 -4.04 9.43 0.69
N VAL A 38 -3.46 9.36 -0.52
CA VAL A 38 -2.66 8.20 -0.99
C VAL A 38 -1.14 8.42 -0.89
N GLY A 39 -0.68 9.63 -0.52
CA GLY A 39 0.73 9.99 -0.49
C GLY A 39 1.56 9.25 0.56
N ASP A 40 0.92 8.83 1.66
CA ASP A 40 1.55 8.07 2.74
C ASP A 40 1.34 6.55 2.60
N LEU A 41 0.81 6.11 1.47
CA LEU A 41 0.54 4.71 1.24
C LEU A 41 1.75 4.01 0.66
N ILE A 42 2.02 2.84 1.25
CA ILE A 42 3.12 1.97 0.87
C ILE A 42 2.54 0.58 0.58
N MET A 43 3.10 -0.06 -0.44
CA MET A 43 2.76 -1.42 -0.84
C MET A 43 3.88 -2.37 -0.41
N CYS A 44 3.50 -3.53 0.12
CA CYS A 44 4.45 -4.60 0.35
C CYS A 44 4.95 -5.14 -1.01
N ALA A 45 6.27 -5.10 -1.23
CA ALA A 45 6.93 -5.65 -2.41
C ALA A 45 7.17 -7.16 -2.33
N GLY A 46 6.75 -7.79 -1.23
CA GLY A 46 6.95 -9.22 -0.99
C GLY A 46 6.12 -10.07 -1.94
N GLY A 47 6.75 -10.55 -3.02
CA GLY A 47 6.14 -11.45 -4.00
C GLY A 47 4.76 -10.98 -4.46
N THR A 48 3.76 -11.84 -4.28
CA THR A 48 2.38 -11.56 -4.68
C THR A 48 1.56 -10.81 -3.63
N CYS A 49 2.14 -10.42 -2.49
CA CYS A 49 1.38 -9.80 -1.38
C CYS A 49 0.63 -8.56 -1.84
N ARG A 50 1.33 -7.60 -2.47
CA ARG A 50 0.80 -6.31 -3.00
C ARG A 50 -0.19 -5.61 -2.05
N LYS A 51 -0.07 -5.83 -0.74
CA LYS A 51 -0.95 -5.27 0.27
C LYS A 51 -0.57 -3.83 0.52
N VAL A 52 -1.55 -2.95 0.46
CA VAL A 52 -1.37 -1.52 0.72
C VAL A 52 -1.56 -1.28 2.21
N ARG A 53 -0.69 -0.48 2.79
CA ARG A 53 -0.79 0.02 4.16
C ARG A 53 -0.39 1.48 4.21
N SER A 54 -0.76 2.16 5.28
CA SER A 54 -0.16 3.46 5.57
C SER A 54 1.22 3.28 6.18
N SER A 55 2.16 4.16 5.82
CA SER A 55 3.49 4.24 6.44
C SER A 55 3.48 4.94 7.80
N GLY A 56 2.35 5.51 8.23
CA GLY A 56 2.22 6.28 9.47
C GLY A 56 1.04 5.83 10.34
N ASN A 57 0.90 6.47 11.51
CA ASN A 57 -0.21 6.29 12.45
C ASN A 57 -1.49 7.00 11.95
N THR A 58 -1.78 6.95 10.64
CA THR A 58 -3.02 7.49 10.10
C THR A 58 -4.15 6.52 10.42
N ARG A 59 -4.71 6.71 11.61
CA ARG A 59 -5.96 6.14 12.14
C ARG A 59 -7.16 6.24 11.17
N ARG A 60 -7.03 6.98 10.06
CA ARG A 60 -8.04 7.21 9.02
C ARG A 60 -7.96 6.24 7.85
N PHE A 61 -6.86 5.50 7.70
CA PHE A 61 -6.79 4.44 6.70
C PHE A 61 -7.04 3.11 7.42
N HIS A 62 -8.17 2.47 7.12
CA HIS A 62 -8.46 1.08 7.48
C HIS A 62 -8.22 0.18 6.25
N PRO A 63 -6.95 -0.14 5.91
CA PRO A 63 -6.62 -0.91 4.72
C PRO A 63 -6.55 -2.40 4.97
N GLU A 64 -7.33 -2.90 5.93
CA GLU A 64 -7.22 -4.29 6.36
C GLU A 64 -7.39 -5.28 5.18
N PHE A 65 -8.00 -4.82 4.07
CA PHE A 65 -8.27 -5.60 2.86
C PHE A 65 -7.86 -4.97 1.51
N LEU A 66 -7.06 -3.90 1.47
CA LEU A 66 -6.69 -3.31 0.16
C LEU A 66 -5.44 -4.00 -0.43
N ARG A 67 -5.66 -4.77 -1.49
CA ARG A 67 -4.61 -5.44 -2.27
C ARG A 67 -4.68 -4.97 -3.72
N ILE A 68 -3.56 -4.48 -4.23
CA ILE A 68 -3.46 -4.06 -5.62
C ILE A 68 -3.28 -5.33 -6.48
N PRO A 69 -4.08 -5.51 -7.55
CA PRO A 69 -3.94 -6.65 -8.43
C PRO A 69 -2.66 -6.57 -9.26
N GLU A 70 -2.21 -7.73 -9.74
CA GLU A 70 -1.11 -7.81 -10.71
C GLU A 70 -1.56 -7.18 -12.05
N GLY A 71 -0.74 -6.27 -12.60
CA GLY A 71 -1.07 -5.47 -13.79
C GLY A 71 -1.43 -4.00 -13.53
N VAL A 72 -1.42 -3.56 -12.27
CA VAL A 72 -1.53 -2.13 -11.90
C VAL A 72 -0.16 -1.64 -11.43
N ASP A 73 0.65 -1.17 -12.37
CA ASP A 73 2.02 -0.69 -12.16
C ASP A 73 2.15 0.80 -12.48
#